data_AF-A0A4U6TRU0-F1
#
_entry.id   AF-A0A4U6TRU0-F1
#
_cell.length_a   1.000
_cell.length_b   1.000
_cell.length_c   1.000
_cell.angle_alpha   90.00
_cell.angle_beta   90.00
_cell.angle_gamma   90.00
#
_symmetry.space_group_name_H-M   'P 1'
#
loop_
_entity.id
_entity.type
_entity.pdbx_description
1 polymer ?
#
loop_
_entity_poly.entity_id
_entity_poly.type
_entity_poly.pdbx_seq_one_letter_code
_entity_poly.pdbx_strand_id
1 'polypeptide(L)'
;MHGRRHLAASLARALTQAPSRSISSTPSLLQTLESSVPSPPSGPPSAGRLAELRARLQADAPSLGDFTYSVEVGTRKRPLPKPKWMKETVPGGAKYAAIKAKLRELKLHTVCEEARCPNLGECWSGGETGTATATIMILGDTCTRGCRFCNVKTSRTPPPPDPDEPSNVAQAIASWGLEYIVITSVDRDDLPDQGSGHFAETVQKLKALKPEMLIEALVPDFCGDPSCVEKVATSGLHVFAHNIETVEELQRSVRDHRANFKQSIDVLKMAKEYAPPGTLTKTSIMLGCGETPDQVISTMEKVRAAGVDVITFGQYMRPSKRHMPVSEYVTPEAFEKYRALGVEMGFRYVASGPMVRSSYKAGEFYIKAMIEADRAKTSPADLSS
;
A
#
# COMPACT_ATOMS: atom_id res chain seq x y z
N MET A 1 16.97 70.64 6.89
CA MET A 1 18.19 69.80 6.86
C MET A 1 18.82 69.78 8.25
N HIS A 2 18.42 68.84 9.10
CA HIS A 2 18.86 68.66 10.50
C HIS A 2 18.71 67.15 10.81
N GLY A 3 19.53 66.43 11.57
CA GLY A 3 20.63 66.78 12.47
C GLY A 3 21.31 65.50 12.99
N ARG A 4 22.37 65.71 13.79
CA ARG A 4 23.31 64.72 14.37
C ARG A 4 22.70 63.85 15.47
N ARG A 5 23.36 62.68 15.69
CA ARG A 5 23.73 61.98 16.94
C ARG A 5 22.95 62.26 18.24
N HIS A 6 22.55 61.22 18.96
CA HIS A 6 22.71 61.00 20.42
C HIS A 6 22.25 59.55 20.74
N LEU A 7 23.09 58.67 21.30
CA LEU A 7 23.45 58.45 22.71
C LEU A 7 22.44 57.57 23.50
N ALA A 8 23.05 56.73 24.33
CA ALA A 8 22.54 55.51 24.96
C ALA A 8 21.56 55.71 26.14
N ALA A 9 21.12 54.55 26.66
CA ALA A 9 20.42 54.25 27.92
C ALA A 9 18.89 54.41 27.90
N SER A 10 18.16 53.35 28.26
CA SER A 10 17.93 53.02 29.67
C SER A 10 16.97 51.82 29.88
N LEU A 11 17.22 51.13 31.00
CA LEU A 11 16.25 50.40 31.84
C LEU A 11 15.83 48.97 31.49
N ALA A 12 16.64 48.05 32.02
CA ALA A 12 16.18 46.83 32.66
C ALA A 12 15.25 47.13 33.85
N ARG A 13 14.09 46.47 33.92
CA ARG A 13 13.57 45.78 35.13
C ARG A 13 12.23 45.11 34.85
N ALA A 14 11.98 44.08 35.68
CA ALA A 14 10.74 43.35 35.89
C ALA A 14 10.50 42.18 34.92
N LEU A 15 10.79 40.96 35.41
CA LEU A 15 9.74 40.02 35.79
C LEU A 15 10.36 38.87 36.61
N THR A 16 10.21 38.99 37.92
CA THR A 16 10.37 37.93 38.91
C THR A 16 9.04 37.18 39.07
N GLN A 17 9.14 35.85 39.26
CA GLN A 17 8.18 34.92 39.89
C GLN A 17 6.91 34.51 39.11
N ALA A 18 6.87 33.22 38.75
CA ALA A 18 5.66 32.39 38.75
C ALA A 18 6.03 30.92 39.08
N PRO A 19 5.17 30.16 39.80
CA PRO A 19 5.57 29.03 40.63
C PRO A 19 5.59 27.68 39.89
N SER A 20 6.44 26.77 40.38
CA SER A 20 6.46 25.35 40.05
C SER A 20 5.18 24.67 40.55
N ARG A 21 4.43 24.03 39.65
CA ARG A 21 3.37 23.07 39.99
C ARG A 21 3.75 21.71 39.44
N SER A 22 3.92 20.75 40.35
CA SER A 22 4.05 19.32 40.05
C SER A 22 2.74 18.81 39.45
N ILE A 23 2.79 18.27 38.25
CA ILE A 23 1.65 17.58 37.64
C ILE A 23 1.75 16.11 38.03
N SER A 24 0.77 15.69 38.86
CA SER A 24 0.55 14.31 39.28
C SER A 24 0.25 13.42 38.07
N SER A 25 0.97 12.29 37.98
CA SER A 25 0.81 11.26 36.96
C SER A 25 -0.50 10.49 37.17
N THR A 26 -1.48 10.73 36.30
CA THR A 26 -2.59 9.80 36.10
C THR A 26 -2.24 8.89 34.93
N PRO A 27 -2.31 7.55 35.07
CA PRO A 27 -2.03 6.65 33.96
C PRO A 27 -3.12 6.77 32.91
N SER A 28 -2.69 6.91 31.66
CA SER A 28 -3.53 6.94 30.47
C SER A 28 -4.34 5.65 30.33
N LEU A 29 -5.60 5.79 29.89
CA LEU A 29 -6.55 4.73 29.53
C LEU A 29 -6.02 3.68 28.52
N LEU A 30 -4.82 3.86 27.97
CA LEU A 30 -4.17 2.92 27.05
C LEU A 30 -3.43 1.74 27.72
N GLN A 31 -3.27 1.72 29.04
CA GLN A 31 -2.52 0.65 29.73
C GLN A 31 -3.32 -0.64 30.00
N THR A 32 -4.57 -0.75 29.53
CA THR A 32 -5.46 -1.90 29.81
C THR A 32 -5.76 -2.79 28.60
N LEU A 33 -5.10 -2.59 27.45
CA LEU A 33 -5.30 -3.43 26.25
C LEU A 33 -4.14 -4.38 25.92
N GLU A 34 -3.20 -4.58 26.84
CA GLU A 34 -2.23 -5.67 26.74
C GLU A 34 -2.69 -6.88 27.55
N SER A 35 -3.31 -7.85 26.88
CA SER A 35 -3.07 -9.29 27.12
C SER A 35 -3.91 -10.15 26.19
N SER A 36 -3.25 -11.14 25.57
CA SER A 36 -3.79 -12.26 24.77
C SER A 36 -4.16 -11.99 23.30
N VAL A 37 -3.16 -11.73 22.46
CA VAL A 37 -3.24 -12.10 21.04
C VAL A 37 -2.29 -13.29 20.82
N PRO A 38 -2.78 -14.50 20.46
CA PRO A 38 -1.91 -15.63 20.19
C PRO A 38 -1.07 -15.38 18.95
N SER A 39 0.18 -15.84 18.97
CA SER A 39 1.12 -15.69 17.85
C SER A 39 0.56 -16.39 16.60
N PRO A 40 0.58 -15.75 15.42
CA PRO A 40 0.08 -16.36 14.20
C PRO A 40 0.98 -17.55 13.80
N PRO A 41 0.40 -18.65 13.29
CA PRO A 41 1.17 -19.83 12.88
C PRO A 41 2.06 -19.51 11.68
N SER A 42 3.29 -20.04 11.72
CA SER A 42 4.26 -19.92 10.63
C SER A 42 4.02 -21.00 9.57
N GLY A 43 3.48 -20.60 8.41
CA GLY A 43 3.33 -21.45 7.23
C GLY A 43 1.94 -21.32 6.57
N PRO A 44 1.80 -21.68 5.27
CA PRO A 44 0.49 -21.76 4.64
C PRO A 44 -0.37 -22.81 5.37
N PRO A 45 -1.66 -22.52 5.63
CA PRO A 45 -2.54 -23.49 6.26
C PRO A 45 -2.64 -24.75 5.39
N SER A 46 -2.61 -25.94 6.01
CA SER A 46 -2.88 -27.18 5.28
C SER A 46 -4.31 -27.14 4.69
N ALA A 47 -4.53 -27.83 3.57
CA ALA A 47 -5.85 -27.88 2.92
C ALA A 47 -6.98 -28.29 3.89
N GLY A 48 -6.68 -29.12 4.89
CA GLY A 48 -7.59 -29.50 5.97
C GLY A 48 -7.98 -28.34 6.90
N ARG A 49 -7.04 -27.45 7.28
CA ARG A 49 -7.35 -26.27 8.11
C ARG A 49 -8.23 -25.26 7.37
N LEU A 50 -8.03 -25.08 6.06
CA LEU A 50 -8.90 -24.23 5.25
C LEU A 50 -10.32 -24.82 5.14
N ALA A 51 -10.45 -26.15 5.03
CA ALA A 51 -11.75 -26.81 5.02
C ALA A 51 -12.47 -26.74 6.38
N GLU A 52 -11.73 -26.88 7.49
CA GLU A 52 -12.26 -26.74 8.84
C GLU A 52 -12.64 -25.29 9.16
N LEU A 53 -11.84 -24.33 8.71
CA LEU A 53 -12.19 -22.91 8.75
C LEU A 53 -13.46 -22.64 7.92
N ARG A 54 -13.60 -23.21 6.72
CA ARG A 54 -14.85 -23.07 5.94
C ARG A 54 -16.05 -23.60 6.69
N ALA A 55 -15.94 -24.77 7.30
CA ALA A 55 -17.03 -25.36 8.08
C ALA A 55 -17.41 -24.49 9.29
N ARG A 56 -16.40 -23.90 9.96
CA ARG A 56 -16.61 -22.96 11.07
C ARG A 56 -17.19 -21.63 10.60
N LEU A 57 -16.67 -21.03 9.53
CA LEU A 57 -17.24 -19.81 8.94
C LEU A 57 -18.67 -20.04 8.45
N GLN A 58 -19.01 -21.21 7.92
CA GLN A 58 -20.39 -21.54 7.55
C GLN A 58 -21.30 -21.72 8.78
N ALA A 59 -20.76 -22.15 9.92
CA ALA A 59 -21.50 -22.36 11.16
C ALA A 59 -21.63 -21.10 12.04
N ASP A 60 -20.58 -20.27 12.09
CA ASP A 60 -20.42 -19.11 12.97
C ASP A 60 -20.45 -17.76 12.23
N ALA A 61 -20.59 -17.73 10.89
CA ALA A 61 -20.59 -16.47 10.16
C ALA A 61 -21.64 -15.52 10.76
N PRO A 62 -21.24 -14.35 11.30
CA PRO A 62 -22.16 -13.25 11.37
C PRO A 62 -22.44 -12.93 9.90
N SER A 63 -23.60 -13.38 9.42
CA SER A 63 -24.00 -13.16 8.04
C SER A 63 -23.73 -11.70 7.70
N LEU A 64 -23.23 -11.42 6.51
CA LEU A 64 -23.14 -10.02 6.08
C LEU A 64 -24.52 -9.34 6.04
N GLY A 65 -25.61 -10.10 6.26
CA GLY A 65 -26.98 -9.64 6.42
C GLY A 65 -27.31 -8.95 7.74
N ASP A 66 -26.46 -9.01 8.78
CA ASP A 66 -26.75 -8.34 10.07
C ASP A 66 -26.55 -6.82 10.03
N PHE A 67 -26.04 -6.29 8.91
CA PHE A 67 -25.78 -4.86 8.73
C PHE A 67 -25.83 -4.49 7.24
N THR A 68 -25.95 -3.19 6.97
CA THR A 68 -25.93 -2.69 5.60
C THR A 68 -24.52 -2.82 5.02
N TYR A 69 -24.33 -3.76 4.09
CA TYR A 69 -23.05 -3.98 3.39
C TYR A 69 -22.57 -2.75 2.62
N SER A 70 -23.49 -2.07 1.95
CA SER A 70 -23.16 -0.95 1.07
C SER A 70 -24.34 0.01 0.91
N VAL A 71 -24.04 1.17 0.35
CA VAL A 71 -25.06 2.16 -0.05
C VAL A 71 -25.02 2.40 -1.56
N GLU A 72 -26.20 2.58 -2.14
CA GLU A 72 -26.36 2.78 -3.58
C GLU A 72 -25.64 4.04 -4.09
N VAL A 73 -25.14 3.95 -5.33
CA VAL A 73 -24.60 5.10 -6.06
C VAL A 73 -25.73 5.81 -6.80
N GLY A 74 -25.79 7.13 -6.67
CA GLY A 74 -26.74 7.95 -7.41
C GLY A 74 -26.51 7.90 -8.92
N THR A 75 -27.59 7.94 -9.69
CA THR A 75 -27.51 8.01 -11.16
C THR A 75 -27.57 9.47 -11.64
N ARG A 76 -27.28 9.72 -12.92
CA ARG A 76 -27.46 11.07 -13.51
C ARG A 76 -28.90 11.58 -13.38
N LYS A 77 -29.89 10.68 -13.42
CA LYS A 77 -31.32 11.01 -13.27
C LYS A 77 -31.74 11.14 -11.81
N ARG A 78 -31.05 10.44 -10.90
CA ARG A 78 -31.30 10.45 -9.45
C ARG A 78 -29.97 10.58 -8.70
N PRO A 79 -29.39 11.79 -8.61
CA PRO A 79 -28.11 11.99 -7.96
C PRO A 79 -28.24 11.74 -6.46
N LEU A 80 -27.30 11.00 -5.90
CA LEU A 80 -27.13 10.78 -4.46
C LEU A 80 -25.78 11.39 -4.07
N PRO A 81 -25.69 12.07 -2.91
CA PRO A 81 -24.42 12.57 -2.42
C PRO A 81 -23.47 11.42 -2.10
N LYS A 82 -22.16 11.65 -2.27
CA LYS A 82 -21.15 10.70 -1.77
C LYS A 82 -21.34 10.52 -0.25
N PRO A 83 -21.21 9.29 0.27
CA PRO A 83 -21.29 9.05 1.71
C PRO A 83 -20.26 9.86 2.50
N LYS A 84 -20.58 10.18 3.75
CA LYS A 84 -19.73 11.06 4.58
C LYS A 84 -18.32 10.49 4.78
N TRP A 85 -18.18 9.17 4.89
CA TRP A 85 -16.89 8.48 5.06
C TRP A 85 -16.01 8.46 3.80
N MET A 86 -16.56 8.86 2.64
CA MET A 86 -15.84 9.00 1.38
C MET A 86 -15.35 10.43 1.12
N LYS A 87 -15.40 11.31 2.14
CA LYS A 87 -14.90 12.67 2.02
C LYS A 87 -13.39 12.70 2.24
N GLU A 88 -12.69 13.26 1.25
CA GLU A 88 -11.24 13.39 1.24
C GLU A 88 -10.82 14.68 1.95
N THR A 89 -9.66 14.64 2.61
CA THR A 89 -8.98 15.84 3.11
C THR A 89 -8.04 16.38 2.03
N VAL A 90 -7.99 17.70 1.88
CA VAL A 90 -7.12 18.33 0.88
C VAL A 90 -5.66 18.20 1.33
N PRO A 91 -4.75 17.65 0.50
CA PRO A 91 -3.35 17.50 0.87
C PRO A 91 -2.65 18.86 1.01
N GLY A 92 -1.85 19.02 2.07
CA GLY A 92 -1.09 20.25 2.36
C GLY A 92 0.03 20.05 3.37
N GLY A 93 0.87 21.07 3.57
CA GLY A 93 1.97 21.09 4.55
C GLY A 93 3.38 21.20 3.96
N ALA A 94 4.36 21.56 4.79
CA ALA A 94 5.74 21.83 4.37
C ALA A 94 6.48 20.58 3.85
N LYS A 95 6.33 19.42 4.50
CA LYS A 95 6.90 18.14 4.03
C LYS A 95 6.35 17.73 2.66
N TYR A 96 5.05 17.87 2.46
CA TYR A 96 4.39 17.61 1.18
C TYR A 96 4.98 18.49 0.06
N ALA A 97 5.12 19.80 0.31
CA ALA A 97 5.71 20.72 -0.66
C ALA A 97 7.18 20.38 -0.99
N ALA A 98 7.96 19.97 0.01
CA ALA A 98 9.36 19.57 -0.16
C ALA A 98 9.51 18.31 -1.02
N ILE A 99 8.74 17.26 -0.74
CA ILE A 99 8.75 16.03 -1.55
C ILE A 99 8.30 16.34 -2.99
N LYS A 100 7.25 17.15 -3.15
CA LYS A 100 6.76 17.59 -4.46
C LYS A 100 7.82 18.33 -5.28
N ALA A 101 8.57 19.24 -4.65
CA ALA A 101 9.63 19.98 -5.31
C ALA A 101 10.75 19.04 -5.80
N LYS A 102 11.18 18.10 -4.94
CA LYS A 102 12.21 17.11 -5.28
C LYS A 102 11.79 16.19 -6.43
N LEU A 103 10.54 15.71 -6.43
CA LEU A 103 10.03 14.86 -7.53
C LEU A 103 10.09 15.57 -8.88
N ARG A 104 9.74 16.86 -8.92
CA ARG A 104 9.80 17.68 -10.13
C ARG A 104 11.22 17.94 -10.60
N GLU A 105 12.13 18.27 -9.68
CA GLU A 105 13.55 18.48 -9.97
C GLU A 105 14.17 17.25 -10.63
N LEU A 106 13.82 16.06 -10.13
CA LEU A 106 14.38 14.79 -10.55
C LEU A 106 13.58 14.12 -11.68
N LYS A 107 12.54 14.79 -12.20
CA LYS A 107 11.63 14.30 -13.24
C LYS A 107 11.04 12.91 -12.93
N LEU A 108 10.78 12.65 -11.65
CA LEU A 108 10.23 11.38 -11.19
C LEU A 108 8.71 11.40 -11.23
N HIS A 109 8.13 10.27 -11.64
CA HIS A 109 6.69 10.07 -11.60
C HIS A 109 6.28 9.38 -10.30
N THR A 110 5.12 9.75 -9.78
CA THR A 110 4.51 9.04 -8.64
C THR A 110 3.10 8.61 -9.00
N VAL A 111 2.74 7.37 -8.65
CA VAL A 111 1.35 6.93 -8.79
C VAL A 111 0.42 7.82 -7.96
N CYS A 112 0.92 8.40 -6.87
CA CYS A 112 0.13 9.26 -6.01
C CYS A 112 -0.36 10.53 -6.74
N GLU A 113 0.49 11.13 -7.58
CA GLU A 113 0.10 12.27 -8.41
C GLU A 113 -0.70 11.84 -9.65
N GLU A 114 -0.22 10.82 -10.38
CA GLU A 114 -0.85 10.38 -11.65
C GLU A 114 -2.24 9.76 -11.43
N ALA A 115 -2.43 9.02 -10.34
CA ALA A 115 -3.71 8.40 -9.97
C ALA A 115 -4.61 9.31 -9.14
N ARG A 116 -4.21 10.57 -8.86
CA ARG A 116 -4.96 11.53 -8.03
C ARG A 116 -5.31 10.94 -6.66
N CYS A 117 -4.31 10.41 -5.97
CA CYS A 117 -4.50 9.71 -4.71
C CYS A 117 -5.06 10.66 -3.64
N PRO A 118 -6.19 10.32 -2.98
CA PRO A 118 -6.75 11.16 -1.92
C PRO A 118 -5.88 11.22 -0.67
N ASN A 119 -4.95 10.27 -0.53
CA ASN A 119 -4.15 10.07 0.66
C ASN A 119 -2.77 10.74 0.60
N LEU A 120 -2.50 11.50 -0.46
CA LEU A 120 -1.19 12.07 -0.77
C LEU A 120 -0.59 12.87 0.40
N GLY A 121 -1.40 13.72 1.04
CA GLY A 121 -0.97 14.60 2.13
C GLY A 121 -0.58 13.82 3.39
N GLU A 122 -1.35 12.79 3.71
CA GLU A 122 -1.10 11.95 4.88
C GLU A 122 0.15 11.08 4.69
N CYS A 123 0.28 10.41 3.55
CA CYS A 123 1.44 9.53 3.28
C CYS A 123 2.76 10.31 3.28
N TRP A 124 2.79 11.49 2.67
CA TRP A 124 4.02 12.28 2.53
C TRP A 124 4.40 13.07 3.79
N SER A 125 3.43 13.38 4.66
CA SER A 125 3.70 14.02 5.95
C SER A 125 4.09 13.01 7.04
N GLY A 126 3.73 11.74 6.83
CA GLY A 126 3.84 10.64 7.79
C GLY A 126 2.63 10.53 8.74
N GLY A 127 1.62 11.38 8.58
CA GLY A 127 0.42 11.41 9.40
C GLY A 127 0.72 11.45 10.90
N GLU A 128 -0.15 10.82 11.70
CA GLU A 128 0.02 10.66 13.16
C GLU A 128 1.15 9.68 13.52
N THR A 129 1.52 8.80 12.59
CA THR A 129 2.52 7.75 12.80
C THR A 129 3.97 8.21 12.62
N GLY A 130 4.18 9.39 12.04
CA GLY A 130 5.52 9.98 11.83
C GLY A 130 6.32 9.37 10.67
N THR A 131 6.01 8.15 10.23
CA THR A 131 6.67 7.47 9.09
C THR A 131 6.10 7.98 7.77
N ALA A 132 6.89 8.77 7.05
CA ALA A 132 6.52 9.19 5.69
C ALA A 132 6.84 8.07 4.69
N THR A 133 5.94 7.90 3.73
CA THR A 133 6.08 6.93 2.64
C THR A 133 5.69 7.56 1.32
N ALA A 134 6.45 7.21 0.28
CA ALA A 134 6.17 7.58 -1.09
C ALA A 134 6.07 6.33 -1.96
N THR A 135 5.27 6.43 -3.02
CA THR A 135 5.20 5.41 -4.06
C THR A 135 5.74 6.01 -5.36
N ILE A 136 6.89 5.51 -5.79
CA ILE A 136 7.55 5.96 -7.01
C ILE A 136 7.14 5.06 -8.15
N MET A 137 6.78 5.67 -9.27
CA MET A 137 6.43 4.98 -10.49
C MET A 137 7.59 5.11 -11.48
N ILE A 138 8.24 4.00 -11.77
CA ILE A 138 9.32 3.89 -12.76
C ILE A 138 8.75 3.47 -14.13
N LEU A 139 9.58 3.50 -15.17
CA LEU A 139 9.24 3.17 -16.56
C LEU A 139 8.24 4.16 -17.20
N GLY A 140 8.22 5.38 -16.69
CA GLY A 140 7.39 6.49 -17.17
C GLY A 140 5.95 6.50 -16.65
N ASP A 141 5.10 7.30 -17.31
CA ASP A 141 3.72 7.57 -16.89
C ASP A 141 2.65 7.05 -17.87
N THR A 142 3.08 6.28 -18.86
CA THR A 142 2.24 5.84 -19.98
C THR A 142 2.31 4.33 -20.13
N CYS A 143 1.18 3.68 -19.88
CA CYS A 143 1.01 2.23 -19.83
C CYS A 143 0.64 1.64 -21.21
N THR A 144 1.14 0.44 -21.49
CA THR A 144 0.73 -0.36 -22.65
C THR A 144 -0.64 -1.03 -22.49
N ARG A 145 -1.22 -0.96 -21.28
CA ARG A 145 -2.50 -1.56 -20.89
C ARG A 145 -3.54 -0.53 -20.48
N GLY A 146 -4.81 -0.86 -20.73
CA GLY A 146 -5.97 0.01 -20.52
C GLY A 146 -6.96 -0.53 -19.50
N CYS A 147 -6.55 -0.68 -18.24
CA CYS A 147 -7.44 -1.04 -17.14
C CYS A 147 -8.55 0.02 -16.95
N ARG A 148 -9.81 -0.42 -16.81
CA ARG A 148 -10.99 0.48 -16.81
C ARG A 148 -11.15 1.31 -15.54
N PHE A 149 -10.41 0.98 -14.49
CA PHE A 149 -10.33 1.70 -13.22
C PHE A 149 -9.16 2.69 -13.15
N CYS A 150 -8.12 2.50 -13.96
CA CYS A 150 -6.82 3.16 -13.80
C CYS A 150 -6.75 4.49 -14.55
N ASN A 151 -6.20 5.53 -13.91
CA ASN A 151 -6.10 6.88 -14.48
C ASN A 151 -4.76 7.16 -15.19
N VAL A 152 -3.85 6.19 -15.20
CA VAL A 152 -2.55 6.30 -15.90
C VAL A 152 -2.79 6.42 -17.41
N LYS A 153 -1.94 7.19 -18.10
CA LYS A 153 -2.05 7.38 -19.55
C LYS A 153 -1.84 6.05 -20.26
N THR A 154 -2.41 5.90 -21.45
CA THR A 154 -2.28 4.66 -22.22
C THR A 154 -1.77 4.93 -23.63
N SER A 155 -0.81 4.12 -24.07
CA SER A 155 -0.27 4.14 -25.43
C SER A 155 0.24 2.75 -25.79
N ARG A 156 0.01 2.31 -27.03
CA ARG A 156 0.63 1.07 -27.54
C ARG A 156 2.13 1.21 -27.76
N THR A 157 2.62 2.44 -27.89
CA THR A 157 4.01 2.79 -28.14
C THR A 157 4.39 3.90 -27.16
N PRO A 158 4.57 3.59 -25.86
CA PRO A 158 5.05 4.58 -24.90
C PRO A 158 6.49 5.00 -25.25
N PRO A 159 6.98 6.14 -24.75
CA PRO A 159 8.38 6.51 -24.89
C PRO A 159 9.32 5.41 -24.35
N PRO A 160 10.56 5.30 -24.90
CA PRO A 160 11.55 4.39 -24.33
C PRO A 160 11.84 4.77 -22.86
N PRO A 161 12.09 3.79 -21.97
CA PRO A 161 12.52 4.10 -20.61
C PRO A 161 13.85 4.86 -20.63
N ASP A 162 14.06 5.73 -19.65
CA ASP A 162 15.35 6.37 -19.42
C ASP A 162 16.32 5.34 -18.81
N PRO A 163 17.44 4.98 -19.46
CA PRO A 163 18.37 3.98 -18.92
C PRO A 163 19.01 4.41 -17.60
N ASP A 164 19.05 5.71 -17.28
CA ASP A 164 19.60 6.23 -16.04
C ASP A 164 18.56 6.33 -14.91
N GLU A 165 17.26 6.10 -15.20
CA GLU A 165 16.17 6.15 -14.22
C GLU A 165 16.45 5.29 -12.96
N PRO A 166 16.96 4.04 -13.04
CA PRO A 166 17.27 3.25 -11.84
C PRO A 166 18.28 3.94 -10.92
N SER A 167 19.33 4.54 -11.48
CA SER A 167 20.33 5.29 -10.72
C SER A 167 19.75 6.55 -10.10
N ASN A 168 19.02 7.32 -10.90
CA ASN A 168 18.45 8.61 -10.50
C ASN A 168 17.41 8.42 -9.40
N VAL A 169 16.52 7.44 -9.54
CA VAL A 169 15.51 7.06 -8.54
C VAL A 169 16.16 6.59 -7.25
N ALA A 170 17.17 5.72 -7.32
CA ALA A 170 17.85 5.22 -6.13
C ALA A 170 18.55 6.35 -5.34
N GLN A 171 19.26 7.24 -6.04
CA GLN A 171 19.90 8.42 -5.42
C GLN A 171 18.87 9.37 -4.81
N ALA A 172 17.77 9.62 -5.51
CA ALA A 172 16.66 10.43 -5.03
C ALA A 172 16.12 9.91 -3.71
N ILE A 173 15.69 8.65 -3.68
CA ILE A 173 15.05 8.02 -2.52
C ILE A 173 16.02 7.96 -1.33
N ALA A 174 17.30 7.65 -1.57
CA ALA A 174 18.32 7.62 -0.52
C ALA A 174 18.44 8.98 0.21
N SER A 175 18.23 10.09 -0.50
CA SER A 175 18.28 11.46 0.05
C SER A 175 17.03 11.90 0.83
N TRP A 176 15.94 11.12 0.81
CA TRP A 176 14.65 11.56 1.35
C TRP A 176 14.44 11.20 2.83
N GLY A 177 15.36 10.43 3.43
CA GLY A 177 15.25 10.05 4.84
C GLY A 177 14.07 9.12 5.15
N LEU A 178 13.46 8.49 4.12
CA LEU A 178 12.38 7.52 4.29
C LEU A 178 12.95 6.19 4.78
N GLU A 179 12.17 5.43 5.54
CA GLU A 179 12.52 4.07 5.99
C GLU A 179 11.88 2.98 5.14
N TYR A 180 10.77 3.32 4.49
CA TYR A 180 9.99 2.43 3.64
C TYR A 180 9.67 3.13 2.31
N ILE A 181 9.80 2.41 1.22
CA ILE A 181 9.40 2.89 -0.11
C ILE A 181 8.62 1.83 -0.87
N VAL A 182 7.62 2.27 -1.61
CA VAL A 182 6.95 1.45 -2.61
C VAL A 182 7.46 1.86 -4.00
N ILE A 183 7.92 0.91 -4.78
CA ILE A 183 8.28 1.10 -6.20
C ILE A 183 7.22 0.38 -7.02
N THR A 184 6.63 1.05 -8.00
CA THR A 184 5.67 0.50 -8.93
C THR A 184 6.04 0.87 -10.36
N SER A 185 5.40 0.28 -11.37
CA SER A 185 5.57 0.70 -12.76
C SER A 185 4.26 0.62 -13.52
N VAL A 186 4.25 1.22 -14.70
CA VAL A 186 3.27 0.89 -15.74
C VAL A 186 3.59 -0.49 -16.36
N ASP A 187 2.61 -1.11 -17.04
CA ASP A 187 2.88 -2.28 -17.88
C ASP A 187 3.66 -1.85 -19.14
N ARG A 188 4.75 -2.57 -19.42
CA ARG A 188 5.64 -2.35 -20.57
C ARG A 188 5.69 -3.58 -21.48
N ASP A 189 4.53 -3.99 -21.98
CA ASP A 189 4.41 -5.12 -22.93
C ASP A 189 5.21 -4.88 -24.24
N ASP A 190 5.68 -3.64 -24.48
CA ASP A 190 6.54 -3.27 -25.59
C ASP A 190 8.03 -3.65 -25.40
N LEU A 191 8.44 -3.94 -24.16
CA LEU A 191 9.82 -4.34 -23.84
C LEU A 191 9.97 -5.86 -23.80
N PRO A 192 11.09 -6.44 -24.29
CA PRO A 192 11.31 -7.88 -24.28
C PRO A 192 11.25 -8.52 -22.89
N ASP A 193 11.71 -7.81 -21.86
CA ASP A 193 11.70 -8.27 -20.46
C ASP A 193 10.57 -7.62 -19.64
N GLN A 194 9.65 -6.94 -20.32
CA GLN A 194 8.49 -6.27 -19.74
C GLN A 194 8.82 -5.27 -18.61
N GLY A 195 10.07 -4.76 -18.58
CA GLY A 195 10.55 -3.84 -17.56
C GLY A 195 11.08 -4.49 -16.27
N SER A 196 11.09 -5.82 -16.19
CA SER A 196 11.56 -6.55 -15.00
C SER A 196 13.00 -6.23 -14.62
N GLY A 197 13.91 -6.08 -15.60
CA GLY A 197 15.30 -5.72 -15.36
C GLY A 197 15.46 -4.33 -14.76
N HIS A 198 14.72 -3.37 -15.30
CA HIS A 198 14.72 -2.00 -14.80
C HIS A 198 14.25 -1.91 -13.35
N PHE A 199 13.21 -2.68 -13.01
CA PHE A 199 12.70 -2.82 -11.66
C PHE A 199 13.75 -3.39 -10.70
N ALA A 200 14.35 -4.52 -11.06
CA ALA A 200 15.37 -5.19 -10.25
C ALA A 200 16.60 -4.31 -10.05
N GLU A 201 17.07 -3.63 -11.09
CA GLU A 201 18.21 -2.72 -11.03
C GLU A 201 17.94 -1.54 -10.09
N THR A 202 16.74 -0.98 -10.12
CA THR A 202 16.34 0.11 -9.21
C THR A 202 16.39 -0.34 -7.76
N VAL A 203 15.84 -1.52 -7.45
CA VAL A 203 15.88 -2.12 -6.11
C VAL A 203 17.32 -2.35 -5.66
N GLN A 204 18.14 -2.98 -6.49
CA GLN A 204 19.54 -3.31 -6.16
C GLN A 204 20.38 -2.05 -5.93
N LYS A 205 20.24 -1.03 -6.78
CA LYS A 205 20.93 0.26 -6.60
C LYS A 205 20.50 0.95 -5.32
N LEU A 206 19.20 0.93 -4.99
CA LEU A 206 18.72 1.52 -3.74
C LEU A 206 19.24 0.76 -2.52
N LYS A 207 19.27 -0.59 -2.56
CA LYS A 207 19.85 -1.41 -1.49
C LYS A 207 21.34 -1.19 -1.31
N ALA A 208 22.09 -0.95 -2.40
CA ALA A 208 23.51 -0.62 -2.32
C ALA A 208 23.75 0.74 -1.64
N LEU A 209 22.91 1.74 -1.93
CA LEU A 209 23.01 3.08 -1.31
C LEU A 209 22.47 3.11 0.12
N LYS A 210 21.42 2.33 0.42
CA LYS A 210 20.77 2.29 1.72
C LYS A 210 20.33 0.86 2.09
N PRO A 211 21.23 0.04 2.65
CA PRO A 211 20.96 -1.36 2.98
C PRO A 211 19.78 -1.57 3.92
N GLU A 212 19.51 -0.64 4.84
CA GLU A 212 18.41 -0.77 5.81
C GLU A 212 17.03 -0.33 5.26
N MET A 213 16.96 0.24 4.05
CA MET A 213 15.69 0.65 3.45
C MET A 213 14.79 -0.57 3.20
N LEU A 214 13.55 -0.51 3.70
CA LEU A 214 12.51 -1.46 3.35
C LEU A 214 11.89 -1.09 2.00
N ILE A 215 11.77 -2.08 1.13
CA ILE A 215 11.35 -1.88 -0.27
C ILE A 215 10.20 -2.84 -0.58
N GLU A 216 9.07 -2.28 -0.99
CA GLU A 216 7.95 -2.99 -1.58
C GLU A 216 7.94 -2.75 -3.09
N ALA A 217 7.98 -3.82 -3.89
CA ALA A 217 7.80 -3.74 -5.34
C ALA A 217 6.37 -4.12 -5.69
N LEU A 218 5.54 -3.15 -6.09
CA LEU A 218 4.23 -3.37 -6.67
C LEU A 218 4.35 -3.52 -8.18
N VAL A 219 4.41 -4.77 -8.63
CA VAL A 219 4.78 -5.12 -10.00
C VAL A 219 3.56 -5.36 -10.91
N PRO A 220 3.74 -5.16 -12.23
CA PRO A 220 2.89 -5.77 -13.26
C PRO A 220 2.81 -7.30 -13.15
N ASP A 221 1.95 -7.93 -13.96
CA ASP A 221 1.90 -9.40 -14.02
C ASP A 221 2.98 -10.02 -14.93
N PHE A 222 3.73 -9.19 -15.66
CA PHE A 222 4.71 -9.63 -16.66
C PHE A 222 4.18 -10.71 -17.63
N CYS A 223 2.90 -10.64 -17.98
CA CYS A 223 2.21 -11.68 -18.79
C CYS A 223 2.37 -13.11 -18.23
N GLY A 224 2.67 -13.25 -16.94
CA GLY A 224 2.96 -14.53 -16.29
C GLY A 224 4.34 -15.12 -16.61
N ASP A 225 5.29 -14.35 -17.14
CA ASP A 225 6.64 -14.81 -17.46
C ASP A 225 7.45 -15.09 -16.17
N PRO A 226 7.84 -16.37 -15.91
CA PRO A 226 8.57 -16.73 -14.70
C PRO A 226 9.93 -16.04 -14.59
N SER A 227 10.62 -15.80 -15.71
CA SER A 227 11.94 -15.17 -15.71
C SER A 227 11.87 -13.70 -15.28
N CYS A 228 10.79 -13.01 -15.63
CA CYS A 228 10.53 -11.64 -15.19
C CYS A 228 10.20 -11.60 -13.69
N VAL A 229 9.36 -12.54 -13.22
CA VAL A 229 8.98 -12.62 -11.79
C VAL A 229 10.19 -12.97 -10.92
N GLU A 230 10.97 -13.98 -11.30
CA GLU A 230 12.19 -14.39 -10.57
C GLU A 230 13.19 -13.24 -10.45
N LYS A 231 13.43 -12.52 -11.55
CA LYS A 231 14.39 -11.41 -11.58
C LYS A 231 14.04 -10.31 -10.58
N VAL A 232 12.76 -9.97 -10.45
CA VAL A 232 12.33 -8.96 -9.47
C VAL A 232 12.28 -9.55 -8.06
N ALA A 233 11.80 -10.79 -7.90
CA ALA A 233 11.69 -11.45 -6.60
C ALA A 233 13.04 -11.65 -5.90
N THR A 234 14.12 -11.83 -6.66
CA THR A 234 15.49 -12.02 -6.14
C THR A 234 16.30 -10.72 -6.02
N SER A 235 15.70 -9.56 -6.31
CA SER A 235 16.39 -8.25 -6.33
C SER A 235 16.81 -7.68 -4.96
N GLY A 236 16.39 -8.30 -3.85
CA GLY A 236 16.64 -7.79 -2.48
C GLY A 236 15.53 -6.90 -1.91
N LEU A 237 14.35 -6.89 -2.54
CA LEU A 237 13.12 -6.33 -1.99
C LEU A 237 12.67 -7.08 -0.72
N HIS A 238 11.75 -6.48 0.03
CA HIS A 238 11.19 -7.08 1.25
C HIS A 238 9.73 -7.51 1.09
N VAL A 239 9.00 -6.84 0.20
CA VAL A 239 7.61 -7.16 -0.13
C VAL A 239 7.45 -7.21 -1.65
N PHE A 240 7.07 -8.38 -2.16
CA PHE A 240 6.64 -8.53 -3.55
C PHE A 240 5.12 -8.37 -3.60
N ALA A 241 4.66 -7.28 -4.20
CA ALA A 241 3.24 -6.99 -4.33
C ALA A 241 2.77 -7.13 -5.78
N HIS A 242 1.65 -7.81 -5.98
CA HIS A 242 0.94 -7.82 -7.25
C HIS A 242 -0.57 -7.81 -6.98
N ASN A 243 -1.27 -6.80 -7.48
CA ASN A 243 -2.70 -6.64 -7.22
C ASN A 243 -3.53 -7.48 -8.20
N ILE A 244 -4.43 -8.29 -7.64
CA ILE A 244 -5.50 -8.96 -8.40
C ILE A 244 -6.66 -8.02 -8.75
N GLU A 245 -6.76 -6.90 -8.03
CA GLU A 245 -7.66 -5.75 -8.18
C GLU A 245 -9.15 -6.02 -7.94
N THR A 246 -9.67 -7.18 -8.35
CA THR A 246 -11.09 -7.54 -8.19
C THR A 246 -11.27 -9.05 -8.15
N VAL A 247 -12.50 -9.52 -7.96
CA VAL A 247 -12.87 -10.93 -7.97
C VAL A 247 -12.70 -11.55 -9.37
N GLU A 248 -12.62 -12.87 -9.46
CA GLU A 248 -12.35 -13.60 -10.70
C GLU A 248 -13.35 -13.27 -11.82
N GLU A 249 -14.62 -13.13 -11.45
CA GLU A 249 -15.75 -12.89 -12.36
C GLU A 249 -15.70 -11.51 -13.02
N LEU A 250 -15.01 -10.54 -12.39
CA LEU A 250 -14.96 -9.15 -12.85
C LEU A 250 -13.64 -8.77 -13.52
N GLN A 251 -12.68 -9.70 -13.62
CA GLN A 251 -11.35 -9.40 -14.18
C GLN A 251 -11.44 -8.71 -15.55
N ARG A 252 -12.22 -9.26 -16.49
CA ARG A 252 -12.35 -8.72 -17.85
C ARG A 252 -13.13 -7.40 -17.91
N SER A 253 -14.01 -7.14 -16.94
CA SER A 253 -14.80 -5.90 -16.88
C SER A 253 -14.07 -4.78 -16.16
N VAL A 254 -13.03 -5.08 -15.36
CA VAL A 254 -12.28 -4.11 -14.56
C VAL A 254 -10.88 -3.87 -15.13
N ARG A 255 -10.13 -4.92 -15.48
CA ARG A 255 -8.73 -4.88 -15.91
C ARG A 255 -8.61 -4.99 -17.44
N ASP A 256 -7.42 -4.69 -17.95
CA ASP A 256 -7.09 -4.94 -19.34
C ASP A 256 -7.25 -6.44 -19.66
N HIS A 257 -7.66 -6.77 -20.89
CA HIS A 257 -7.96 -8.15 -21.28
C HIS A 257 -6.77 -9.10 -21.24
N ARG A 258 -5.53 -8.56 -21.19
CA ARG A 258 -4.29 -9.34 -20.99
C ARG A 258 -4.09 -9.78 -19.54
N ALA A 259 -4.74 -9.13 -18.59
CA ALA A 259 -4.69 -9.48 -17.18
C ALA A 259 -5.86 -10.42 -16.82
N ASN A 260 -5.60 -11.42 -15.99
CA ASN A 260 -6.62 -12.34 -15.49
C ASN A 260 -6.28 -12.88 -14.09
N PHE A 261 -7.28 -13.45 -13.42
CA PHE A 261 -7.16 -13.92 -12.04
C PHE A 261 -6.07 -14.98 -11.88
N LYS A 262 -6.11 -16.03 -12.72
CA LYS A 262 -5.17 -17.14 -12.65
C LYS A 262 -3.73 -16.66 -12.81
N GLN A 263 -3.45 -15.86 -13.84
CA GLN A 263 -2.12 -15.28 -14.08
C GLN A 263 -1.63 -14.47 -12.89
N SER A 264 -2.47 -13.59 -12.34
CA SER A 264 -2.09 -12.80 -11.17
C SER A 264 -1.83 -13.63 -9.91
N ILE A 265 -2.60 -14.70 -9.70
CA ILE A 265 -2.35 -15.64 -8.60
C ILE A 265 -1.05 -16.43 -8.83
N ASP A 266 -0.80 -16.87 -10.06
CA ASP A 266 0.41 -17.61 -10.41
C ASP A 266 1.66 -16.74 -10.24
N VAL A 267 1.61 -15.45 -10.58
CA VAL A 267 2.68 -14.48 -10.31
C VAL A 267 3.01 -14.39 -8.82
N LEU A 268 1.99 -14.33 -7.96
CA LEU A 268 2.18 -14.29 -6.51
C LEU A 268 2.77 -15.60 -5.96
N LYS A 269 2.38 -16.75 -6.52
CA LYS A 269 2.97 -18.05 -6.17
C LYS A 269 4.43 -18.14 -6.59
N MET A 270 4.74 -17.76 -7.83
CA MET A 270 6.10 -17.72 -8.36
C MET A 270 6.99 -16.80 -7.52
N ALA A 271 6.49 -15.61 -7.15
CA ALA A 271 7.21 -14.72 -6.25
C ALA A 271 7.53 -15.37 -4.91
N LYS A 272 6.60 -16.15 -4.33
CA LYS A 272 6.82 -16.87 -3.08
C LYS A 272 7.86 -17.99 -3.22
N GLU A 273 7.93 -18.63 -4.39
CA GLU A 273 8.87 -19.70 -4.70
C GLU A 273 10.29 -19.17 -4.94
N TYR A 274 10.42 -18.10 -5.73
CA TYR A 274 11.72 -17.53 -6.10
C TYR A 274 12.32 -16.61 -5.04
N ALA A 275 11.49 -15.88 -4.29
CA ALA A 275 12.01 -14.91 -3.35
C ALA A 275 12.74 -15.57 -2.18
N PRO A 276 13.81 -14.95 -1.65
CA PRO A 276 14.47 -15.42 -0.45
C PRO A 276 13.49 -15.56 0.74
N PRO A 277 13.71 -16.55 1.63
CA PRO A 277 12.93 -16.70 2.85
C PRO A 277 12.83 -15.39 3.64
N GLY A 278 11.62 -15.08 4.12
CA GLY A 278 11.34 -13.81 4.82
C GLY A 278 10.77 -12.71 3.91
N THR A 279 10.84 -12.86 2.58
CA THR A 279 10.12 -11.97 1.66
C THR A 279 8.61 -12.16 1.79
N LEU A 280 7.88 -11.06 1.97
CA LEU A 280 6.42 -11.08 2.02
C LEU A 280 5.81 -10.96 0.62
N THR A 281 4.65 -11.58 0.43
CA THR A 281 3.81 -11.42 -0.75
C THR A 281 2.54 -10.65 -0.39
N LYS A 282 2.14 -9.73 -1.27
CA LYS A 282 1.02 -8.82 -1.00
C LYS A 282 0.11 -8.66 -2.21
N THR A 283 -1.20 -8.52 -1.96
CA THR A 283 -2.18 -8.18 -2.99
C THR A 283 -3.22 -7.18 -2.50
N SER A 284 -4.06 -6.72 -3.43
CA SER A 284 -5.13 -5.76 -3.18
C SER A 284 -6.39 -6.09 -3.97
N ILE A 285 -7.54 -5.79 -3.38
CA ILE A 285 -8.87 -5.85 -3.97
C ILE A 285 -9.53 -4.49 -3.78
N MET A 286 -10.02 -3.91 -4.87
CA MET A 286 -10.90 -2.75 -4.84
C MET A 286 -12.35 -3.20 -4.75
N LEU A 287 -13.07 -2.70 -3.75
CA LEU A 287 -14.49 -2.95 -3.56
C LEU A 287 -15.37 -1.86 -4.17
N GLY A 288 -16.61 -2.19 -4.50
CA GLY A 288 -17.54 -1.34 -5.22
C GLY A 288 -17.38 -1.38 -6.75
N CYS A 289 -16.76 -2.44 -7.28
CA CYS A 289 -16.64 -2.73 -8.71
C CYS A 289 -17.85 -3.50 -9.26
N GLY A 290 -18.73 -4.00 -8.38
CA GLY A 290 -19.91 -4.81 -8.70
C GLY A 290 -19.81 -6.25 -8.20
N GLU A 291 -18.80 -6.54 -7.39
CA GLU A 291 -18.60 -7.83 -6.74
C GLU A 291 -19.61 -8.04 -5.62
N THR A 292 -20.05 -9.29 -5.45
CA THR A 292 -20.86 -9.69 -4.30
C THR A 292 -19.96 -10.06 -3.12
N PRO A 293 -20.47 -10.01 -1.89
CA PRO A 293 -19.64 -10.36 -0.75
C PRO A 293 -19.14 -11.81 -0.75
N ASP A 294 -19.94 -12.76 -1.22
CA ASP A 294 -19.54 -14.17 -1.34
C ASP A 294 -18.38 -14.35 -2.34
N GLN A 295 -18.37 -13.57 -3.43
CA GLN A 295 -17.25 -13.57 -4.38
C GLN A 295 -15.97 -13.01 -3.76
N VAL A 296 -16.09 -11.99 -2.90
CA VAL A 296 -14.94 -11.44 -2.16
C VAL A 296 -14.39 -12.50 -1.20
N ILE A 297 -15.24 -13.16 -0.41
CA ILE A 297 -14.84 -14.23 0.52
C ILE A 297 -14.19 -15.39 -0.24
N SER A 298 -14.81 -15.89 -1.31
CA SER A 298 -14.24 -16.92 -2.18
C SER A 298 -12.88 -16.51 -2.76
N THR A 299 -12.73 -15.24 -3.13
CA THR A 299 -11.45 -14.69 -3.58
C THR A 299 -10.40 -14.69 -2.47
N MET A 300 -10.77 -14.29 -1.24
CA MET A 300 -9.87 -14.33 -0.07
C MET A 300 -9.34 -15.73 0.18
N GLU A 301 -10.20 -16.75 0.10
CA GLU A 301 -9.79 -18.15 0.25
C GLU A 301 -8.78 -18.57 -0.82
N LYS A 302 -9.04 -18.23 -2.10
CA LYS A 302 -8.13 -18.55 -3.21
C LYS A 302 -6.77 -17.86 -3.04
N VAL A 303 -6.78 -16.58 -2.64
CA VAL A 303 -5.57 -15.79 -2.37
C VAL A 303 -4.78 -16.39 -1.21
N ARG A 304 -5.46 -16.78 -0.12
CA ARG A 304 -4.81 -17.41 1.03
C ARG A 304 -4.26 -18.79 0.69
N ALA A 305 -4.99 -19.61 -0.07
CA ALA A 305 -4.54 -20.90 -0.56
C ALA A 305 -3.30 -20.78 -1.47
N ALA A 306 -3.13 -19.64 -2.14
CA ALA A 306 -1.92 -19.33 -2.91
C ALA A 306 -0.71 -18.90 -2.04
N GLY A 307 -0.87 -18.83 -0.72
CA GLY A 307 0.23 -18.52 0.19
C GLY A 307 0.47 -17.02 0.41
N VAL A 308 -0.35 -16.12 -0.15
CA VAL A 308 -0.18 -14.66 -0.06
C VAL A 308 -0.26 -14.12 1.38
N ASP A 309 0.78 -13.44 1.84
CA ASP A 309 0.91 -13.03 3.24
C ASP A 309 -0.01 -11.87 3.64
N VAL A 310 -0.15 -10.88 2.75
CA VAL A 310 -0.84 -9.61 3.02
C VAL A 310 -1.93 -9.36 1.99
N ILE A 311 -3.12 -8.96 2.44
CA ILE A 311 -4.20 -8.54 1.55
C ILE A 311 -4.73 -7.18 1.99
N THR A 312 -5.12 -6.36 1.01
CA THR A 312 -5.68 -5.03 1.26
C THR A 312 -7.02 -4.85 0.56
N PHE A 313 -7.95 -4.16 1.22
CA PHE A 313 -9.28 -3.83 0.70
C PHE A 313 -9.50 -2.34 0.74
N GLY A 314 -9.72 -1.73 -0.42
CA GLY A 314 -10.01 -0.30 -0.56
C GLY A 314 -11.29 -0.06 -1.36
N GLN A 315 -11.97 1.07 -1.16
CA GLN A 315 -13.09 1.44 -2.02
C GLN A 315 -12.56 1.89 -3.39
N TYR A 316 -13.12 1.34 -4.47
CA TYR A 316 -12.92 1.84 -5.83
C TYR A 316 -13.38 3.30 -5.90
N MET A 317 -12.43 4.18 -6.22
CA MET A 317 -12.70 5.60 -6.43
C MET A 317 -12.54 5.92 -7.91
N ARG A 318 -13.67 6.19 -8.56
CA ARG A 318 -13.73 6.52 -9.98
C ARG A 318 -12.91 7.79 -10.29
N PRO A 319 -11.81 7.71 -11.07
CA PRO A 319 -10.96 8.88 -11.31
C PRO A 319 -11.61 9.95 -12.20
N SER A 320 -12.42 9.52 -13.17
CA SER A 320 -13.13 10.42 -14.08
C SER A 320 -14.36 9.74 -14.69
N LYS A 321 -15.22 10.53 -15.35
CA LYS A 321 -16.42 10.02 -16.04
C LYS A 321 -16.13 9.05 -17.19
N ARG A 322 -14.88 8.93 -17.65
CA ARG A 322 -14.47 7.98 -18.69
C ARG A 322 -14.20 6.57 -18.15
N HIS A 323 -13.89 6.46 -16.86
CA HIS A 323 -13.63 5.19 -16.19
C HIS A 323 -14.92 4.48 -15.82
N MET A 324 -14.83 3.20 -15.47
CA MET A 324 -15.98 2.41 -15.03
C MET A 324 -16.73 3.08 -13.87
N PRO A 325 -18.07 3.03 -13.82
CA PRO A 325 -18.83 3.61 -12.73
C PRO A 325 -18.53 2.87 -11.41
N VAL A 326 -18.69 3.56 -10.28
CA VAL A 326 -18.76 2.89 -8.98
C VAL A 326 -20.10 2.17 -8.93
N SER A 327 -20.10 0.89 -8.54
CA SER A 327 -21.33 0.10 -8.38
C SER A 327 -22.04 0.46 -7.08
N GLU A 328 -21.29 0.46 -5.98
CA GLU A 328 -21.77 0.71 -4.63
C GLU A 328 -20.65 1.30 -3.76
N TYR A 329 -21.04 1.97 -2.68
CA TYR A 329 -20.11 2.40 -1.63
C TYR A 329 -20.19 1.44 -0.46
N VAL A 330 -19.13 0.66 -0.26
CA VAL A 330 -19.04 -0.30 0.84
C VAL A 330 -18.91 0.44 2.18
N THR A 331 -19.61 -0.06 3.19
CA THR A 331 -19.65 0.57 4.52
C THR A 331 -18.39 0.27 5.33
N PRO A 332 -17.95 1.16 6.23
CA PRO A 332 -16.83 0.90 7.13
C PRO A 332 -16.96 -0.42 7.91
N GLU A 333 -18.18 -0.78 8.30
CA GLU A 333 -18.50 -2.02 9.01
C GLU A 333 -18.21 -3.26 8.14
N ALA A 334 -18.49 -3.19 6.83
CA ALA A 334 -18.15 -4.28 5.90
C ALA A 334 -16.65 -4.44 5.75
N PHE A 335 -15.91 -3.32 5.63
CA PHE A 335 -14.45 -3.36 5.61
C PHE A 335 -13.89 -4.01 6.89
N GLU A 336 -14.43 -3.67 8.07
CA GLU A 336 -13.99 -4.27 9.33
C GLU A 336 -14.27 -5.77 9.39
N LYS A 337 -15.40 -6.25 8.85
CA LYS A 337 -15.67 -7.68 8.74
C LYS A 337 -14.68 -8.39 7.82
N TYR A 338 -14.34 -7.82 6.66
CA TYR A 338 -13.30 -8.41 5.79
C TYR A 338 -11.93 -8.44 6.48
N ARG A 339 -11.63 -7.44 7.32
CA ARG A 339 -10.41 -7.45 8.14
C ARG A 339 -10.41 -8.64 9.09
N ALA A 340 -11.48 -8.81 9.88
CA ALA A 340 -11.61 -9.88 10.85
C ALA A 340 -11.54 -11.27 10.18
N LEU A 341 -12.30 -11.47 9.10
CA LEU A 341 -12.30 -12.71 8.32
C LEU A 341 -10.91 -13.02 7.75
N GLY A 342 -10.21 -12.02 7.20
CA GLY A 342 -8.87 -12.25 6.66
C GLY A 342 -7.86 -12.64 7.74
N VAL A 343 -7.94 -12.03 8.93
CA VAL A 343 -7.11 -12.45 10.07
C VAL A 343 -7.42 -13.89 10.48
N GLU A 344 -8.70 -14.27 10.53
CA GLU A 344 -9.13 -15.63 10.84
C GLU A 344 -8.65 -16.66 9.79
N MET A 345 -8.65 -16.27 8.51
CA MET A 345 -8.09 -17.05 7.40
C MET A 345 -6.56 -17.22 7.47
N GLY A 346 -5.89 -16.52 8.37
CA GLY A 346 -4.44 -16.63 8.56
C GLY A 346 -3.64 -15.80 7.57
N PHE A 347 -4.20 -14.70 7.04
CA PHE A 347 -3.38 -13.64 6.48
C PHE A 347 -2.52 -13.04 7.59
N ARG A 348 -1.24 -12.79 7.30
CA ARG A 348 -0.32 -12.22 8.29
C ARG A 348 -0.67 -10.77 8.61
N TYR A 349 -1.24 -10.04 7.63
CA TYR A 349 -1.75 -8.69 7.82
C TYR A 349 -2.90 -8.41 6.84
N VAL A 350 -3.91 -7.67 7.31
CA VAL A 350 -5.07 -7.25 6.52
C VAL A 350 -5.30 -5.75 6.74
N ALA A 351 -5.12 -4.94 5.70
CA ALA A 351 -5.54 -3.54 5.72
C ALA A 351 -6.89 -3.41 5.01
N SER A 352 -7.92 -2.96 5.71
CA SER A 352 -9.27 -2.90 5.15
C SER A 352 -9.94 -1.59 5.54
N GLY A 353 -10.36 -0.80 4.56
CA GLY A 353 -11.06 0.45 4.82
C GLY A 353 -11.35 1.26 3.56
N PRO A 354 -12.30 2.20 3.58
CA PRO A 354 -12.70 2.93 2.38
C PRO A 354 -11.54 3.70 1.72
N MET A 355 -10.64 4.27 2.53
CA MET A 355 -9.50 5.05 2.07
C MET A 355 -8.25 4.20 1.81
N VAL A 356 -8.29 2.89 2.09
CA VAL A 356 -7.14 2.00 1.87
C VAL A 356 -6.81 1.91 0.38
N ARG A 357 -5.51 1.80 0.09
CA ARG A 357 -4.91 1.56 -1.22
C ARG A 357 -3.82 0.52 -1.03
N SER A 358 -3.42 -0.14 -2.11
CA SER A 358 -2.27 -1.05 -2.08
C SER A 358 -1.03 -0.40 -1.46
N SER A 359 -0.81 0.89 -1.72
CA SER A 359 0.30 1.67 -1.15
C SER A 359 -0.07 2.64 -0.02
N TYR A 360 -1.34 2.74 0.38
CA TYR A 360 -1.75 3.64 1.48
C TYR A 360 -1.54 2.95 2.82
N LYS A 361 -0.76 3.57 3.72
CA LYS A 361 -0.44 3.04 5.05
C LYS A 361 -0.23 1.53 4.93
N ALA A 362 0.78 1.11 4.18
CA ALA A 362 0.93 -0.25 3.63
C ALA A 362 1.04 -1.38 4.68
N GLY A 363 0.61 -1.15 5.92
CA GLY A 363 1.04 -1.88 7.08
C GLY A 363 2.44 -1.47 7.46
N GLU A 364 3.00 -0.34 7.02
CA GLU A 364 4.43 -0.01 7.17
C GLU A 364 4.99 -0.33 8.56
N PHE A 365 4.28 0.06 9.63
CA PHE A 365 4.64 -0.33 10.99
C PHE A 365 4.53 -1.84 11.24
N TYR A 366 3.44 -2.47 10.81
CA TYR A 366 3.18 -3.91 10.99
C TYR A 366 4.09 -4.79 10.13
N ILE A 367 4.28 -4.48 8.85
CA ILE A 367 5.22 -5.11 7.92
C ILE A 367 6.64 -4.91 8.41
N LYS A 368 7.03 -3.69 8.82
CA LYS A 368 8.34 -3.46 9.44
C LYS A 368 8.50 -4.31 10.71
N ALA A 369 7.55 -4.26 11.63
CA ALA A 369 7.56 -5.06 12.85
C ALA A 369 7.55 -6.56 12.58
N MET A 370 6.88 -7.02 11.52
CA MET A 370 6.86 -8.43 11.10
C MET A 370 8.21 -8.85 10.53
N ILE A 371 8.82 -8.03 9.68
CA ILE A 371 10.15 -8.28 9.12
C ILE A 371 11.18 -8.28 10.25
N GLU A 372 11.11 -7.33 11.17
CA GLU A 372 11.98 -7.24 12.35
C GLU A 372 11.78 -8.43 13.30
N ALA A 373 10.54 -8.84 13.56
CA ALA A 373 10.23 -10.01 14.38
C ALA A 373 10.73 -11.32 13.74
N ASP A 374 10.63 -11.47 12.41
CA ASP A 374 11.14 -12.63 11.69
C ASP A 374 12.68 -12.67 11.72
N ARG A 375 13.35 -11.51 11.57
CA ARG A 375 14.81 -11.37 11.74
C ARG A 375 15.27 -11.72 13.16
N ALA A 376 14.51 -11.30 14.18
CA ALA A 376 14.82 -11.60 15.57
C ALA A 376 14.71 -13.11 15.87
N LYS A 377 13.73 -13.81 15.27
CA LYS A 377 13.56 -15.27 15.42
C LYS A 377 14.63 -16.11 14.71
N THR A 378 15.28 -15.54 13.69
CA THR A 378 16.32 -16.20 12.88
C THR A 378 17.74 -15.88 13.34
N SER A 379 17.91 -14.95 14.28
CA SER A 379 19.21 -14.66 14.91
C SER A 379 19.54 -15.76 15.94
N PRO A 380 20.70 -16.43 15.85
CA PRO A 380 21.09 -17.43 16.83
C PRO A 380 21.41 -16.73 18.17
N ALA A 381 20.48 -16.80 19.12
CA ALA A 381 20.84 -16.76 20.53
C ALA A 381 21.52 -18.10 20.87
N ASP A 382 22.61 -18.03 21.64
CA ASP A 382 23.47 -19.12 22.13
C ASP A 382 24.58 -19.63 21.19
N LEU A 383 25.59 -18.77 20.99
CA LEU A 383 27.00 -19.18 21.03
C LEU A 383 27.67 -18.56 22.26
N SER A 384 27.22 -18.97 23.45
CA SER A 384 27.99 -18.83 24.68
C SER A 384 27.60 -19.93 25.67
N SER A 385 28.35 -21.04 25.63
CA SER A 385 28.55 -21.99 26.73
C SER A 385 29.91 -22.64 26.52
#